data_AF-A0A6C0H208-F1
#
_entry.id   AF-A0A6C0H208-F1
#
_cell.length_a   1.000
_cell.length_b   1.000
_cell.length_c   1.000
_cell.angle_alpha   90.00
_cell.angle_beta   90.00
_cell.angle_gamma   90.00
#
_symmetry.space_group_name_H-M   'P 1'
#
loop_
_entity.id
_entity.type
_entity.pdbx_description
1 polymer ?
#
loop_
_entity_poly.entity_id
_entity_poly.type
_entity_poly.pdbx_seq_one_letter_code
_entity_poly.pdbx_strand_id
1 'polypeptide(L)'
;MHIAVLVYGRLNKCVEHHSNIMESLGKNNDIDFFCSSDNSPESLINSFISLYKPILYNNRPIKYEYDLSKYSGKRSETNIHNMTCHFINKNRVLILLEEHTCCIF
;
A
#
# COMPACT_ATOMS: atom_id res chain seq x y z
N MET A 1 -3.72 -3.08 22.25
CA MET A 1 -2.84 -3.99 21.47
C MET A 1 -2.10 -3.15 20.44
N HIS A 2 -0.95 -3.60 19.93
CA HIS A 2 -0.28 -2.92 18.82
C HIS A 2 -0.79 -3.50 17.50
N ILE A 3 -1.23 -2.66 16.57
CA ILE A 3 -1.81 -3.09 15.29
C ILE A 3 -1.04 -2.41 14.15
N ALA A 4 -0.50 -3.20 13.23
CA ALA A 4 0.02 -2.69 11.97
C ALA A 4 -1.10 -2.66 10.92
N VAL A 5 -1.31 -1.50 10.29
CA VAL A 5 -2.24 -1.30 9.18
C VAL A 5 -1.46 -1.12 7.89
N LEU A 6 -1.62 -2.09 6.98
CA LEU A 6 -0.89 -2.16 5.71
C LEU A 6 -1.75 -1.59 4.58
N VAL A 7 -1.45 -0.38 4.14
CA VAL A 7 -2.13 0.26 3.02
C VAL A 7 -1.37 0.01 1.72
N TYR A 8 -2.07 -0.48 0.69
CA TYR A 8 -1.42 -0.72 -0.59
C TYR A 8 -2.32 -0.45 -1.79
N GLY A 9 -1.75 0.07 -2.88
CA GLY A 9 -2.45 0.35 -4.13
C GLY A 9 -2.78 1.83 -4.34
N ARG A 10 -4.03 2.15 -4.69
CA ARG A 10 -4.43 3.52 -5.06
C ARG A 10 -4.81 4.33 -3.82
N LEU A 11 -4.30 5.57 -3.72
CA LEU A 11 -4.42 6.41 -2.52
C LEU A 11 -5.55 7.45 -2.56
N ASN A 12 -6.29 7.50 -3.67
CA ASN A 12 -7.32 8.50 -3.96
C ASN A 12 -8.53 8.49 -3.00
N LYS A 13 -8.69 7.45 -2.18
CA LYS A 13 -9.73 7.39 -1.12
C LYS A 13 -9.18 7.31 0.30
N CYS A 14 -7.88 7.46 0.48
CA CYS A 14 -7.25 7.28 1.79
C CYS A 14 -7.77 8.26 2.84
N VAL A 15 -8.19 9.47 2.46
CA VAL A 15 -8.75 10.43 3.42
C VAL A 15 -10.05 9.91 4.05
N GLU A 16 -10.97 9.39 3.24
CA GLU A 16 -12.24 8.79 3.71
C GLU A 16 -11.99 7.54 4.56
N HIS A 17 -11.01 6.74 4.20
CA HIS A 17 -10.72 5.50 4.91
C HIS A 17 -10.02 5.72 6.26
N HIS A 18 -9.35 6.86 6.45
CA HIS A 18 -8.59 7.13 7.68
C HIS A 18 -9.52 7.22 8.90
N SER A 19 -10.61 7.99 8.80
CA SER A 19 -11.57 8.15 9.88
C SER A 19 -12.16 6.80 10.30
N ASN A 20 -12.50 5.96 9.33
CA ASN A 20 -13.09 4.65 9.58
C ASN A 20 -12.10 3.72 10.31
N ILE A 21 -10.82 3.75 9.94
CA ILE A 21 -9.77 2.97 10.61
C ILE A 21 -9.58 3.45 12.04
N MET A 22 -9.44 4.76 12.26
CA MET A 22 -9.21 5.30 13.60
C MET A 22 -10.42 5.10 14.53
N GLU A 23 -11.64 5.18 14.00
CA GLU A 23 -12.84 4.92 14.78
C GLU A 23 -12.98 3.44 15.15
N SER A 24 -12.64 2.54 14.23
CA SER A 24 -12.82 1.09 14.41
C SER A 24 -11.69 0.45 15.20
N LEU A 25 -10.44 0.85 14.94
CA LEU A 25 -9.24 0.23 15.50
C LEU A 25 -8.52 1.14 16.49
N GLY A 26 -8.53 2.46 16.27
CA GLY A 26 -7.64 3.40 16.97
C GLY A 26 -8.02 3.73 18.42
N LYS A 27 -9.28 3.54 18.83
CA LYS A 27 -9.74 3.93 20.18
C LYS A 27 -9.00 3.20 21.31
N ASN A 28 -8.63 1.94 21.10
CA ASN A 28 -8.07 1.05 22.14
C ASN A 28 -6.74 0.40 21.74
N ASN A 29 -6.15 0.82 20.62
CA ASN A 29 -4.93 0.22 20.08
C ASN A 29 -3.96 1.29 19.63
N ASP A 30 -2.67 0.96 19.74
CA ASP A 30 -1.63 1.73 19.06
C ASP A 30 -1.57 1.26 17.61
N ILE A 31 -1.50 2.20 16.67
CA ILE A 31 -1.61 1.92 15.24
C ILE A 31 -0.36 2.41 14.51
N ASP A 32 0.30 1.46 13.86
CA ASP A 32 1.38 1.73 12.93
C ASP A 32 0.88 1.62 11.50
N PHE A 33 1.07 2.67 10.72
CA PHE A 33 0.73 2.66 9.31
C PHE A 33 1.94 2.36 8.44
N PHE A 34 1.72 1.53 7.43
CA PHE A 34 2.68 1.24 6.37
C PHE A 34 2.01 1.45 5.02
N CYS A 35 2.77 1.90 4.02
CA CYS A 35 2.20 2.21 2.71
C CYS A 35 3.06 1.73 1.53
N SER A 36 2.46 1.05 0.57
CA SER A 36 3.07 0.80 -0.74
C SER A 36 2.17 1.19 -1.90
N SER A 37 2.69 2.00 -2.80
CA SER A 37 2.01 2.43 -4.02
C SER A 37 2.93 2.35 -5.24
N ASP A 38 2.32 2.41 -6.42
CA ASP A 38 3.01 2.38 -7.70
C ASP A 38 2.97 3.76 -8.35
N ASN A 39 4.02 4.55 -8.15
CA ASN A 39 4.20 5.85 -8.79
C ASN A 39 2.98 6.79 -8.63
N SER A 40 2.41 6.83 -7.43
CA SER A 40 1.32 7.75 -7.12
C SER A 40 1.82 9.20 -7.17
N PRO A 41 0.96 10.15 -7.60
CA PRO A 41 1.28 11.56 -7.56
C PRO A 41 1.81 12.01 -6.21
N GLU A 42 2.84 12.86 -6.22
CA GLU A 42 3.47 13.37 -5.00
C GLU A 42 2.47 14.07 -4.07
N SER A 43 1.50 14.80 -4.63
CA SER A 43 0.42 15.42 -3.85
C SER A 43 -0.41 14.42 -3.04
N LEU A 44 -0.70 13.24 -3.60
CA LEU A 44 -1.45 12.18 -2.90
C LEU A 44 -0.58 11.53 -1.82
N ILE A 45 0.71 11.31 -2.11
CA ILE A 45 1.65 10.75 -1.13
C ILE A 45 1.85 11.70 0.03
N ASN A 46 2.07 12.98 -0.22
CA ASN A 46 2.24 13.99 0.82
C ASN A 46 0.98 14.12 1.69
N SER A 47 -0.21 14.05 1.07
CA SER A 47 -1.48 14.02 1.81
C SER A 47 -1.64 12.76 2.65
N PHE A 48 -1.18 11.61 2.15
CA PHE A 48 -1.18 10.37 2.92
C PHE A 48 -0.22 10.46 4.11
N ILE A 49 1.02 10.90 3.89
CA ILE A 49 2.04 11.01 4.93
C ILE A 49 1.60 11.97 6.04
N SER A 50 1.01 13.12 5.69
CA SER A 50 0.55 14.08 6.68
C SER A 50 -0.59 13.55 7.55
N LEU A 51 -1.51 12.78 6.95
CA LEU A 51 -2.69 12.25 7.62
C LEU A 51 -2.39 10.99 8.43
N TYR A 52 -1.76 10.00 7.80
CA TYR A 52 -1.52 8.67 8.38
C TYR A 52 -0.21 8.56 9.15
N LYS A 53 0.77 9.43 8.91
CA LYS A 53 2.12 9.38 9.51
C LYS A 53 2.74 7.97 9.47
N PRO A 54 2.88 7.36 8.29
CA PRO A 54 3.37 5.99 8.19
C PRO A 54 4.81 5.87 8.72
N ILE A 55 5.11 4.72 9.35
CA ILE A 55 6.47 4.42 9.81
C ILE A 55 7.40 4.27 8.60
N LEU A 56 6.99 3.45 7.63
CA LEU A 56 7.70 3.27 6.37
C LEU A 56 6.72 3.33 5.20
N TYR A 57 7.20 3.84 4.06
CA TYR A 57 6.43 3.85 2.83
C TYR A 57 7.30 3.65 1.60
N ASN A 58 6.69 3.14 0.52
CA ASN A 58 7.33 2.96 -0.78
C ASN A 58 6.39 3.40 -1.91
N ASN A 59 6.77 4.44 -2.65
CA ASN A 59 6.05 4.91 -3.84
C ASN A 59 6.85 4.73 -5.14
N ARG A 60 7.92 3.93 -5.12
CA ARG A 60 8.76 3.76 -6.31
C ARG A 60 7.95 3.06 -7.41
N PRO A 61 8.12 3.44 -8.69
CA PRO A 61 7.48 2.73 -9.79
C PRO A 61 7.71 1.23 -9.73
N ILE A 62 6.66 0.46 -10.01
CA ILE A 62 6.75 -0.98 -10.15
C ILE A 62 7.32 -1.28 -11.53
N LYS A 63 8.41 -2.05 -11.52
CA LYS A 63 9.01 -2.62 -12.73
C LYS A 63 8.98 -4.13 -12.58
N TYR A 64 8.53 -4.83 -13.61
CA TYR A 64 8.60 -6.28 -13.69
C TYR A 64 8.89 -6.69 -15.13
N GLU A 65 9.75 -7.69 -15.29
CA GLU A 65 10.21 -8.18 -16.58
C GLU A 65 9.31 -9.33 -17.06
N TYR A 66 8.00 -9.06 -17.16
CA TYR A 66 7.04 -10.03 -17.70
C TYR A 66 6.37 -9.48 -18.95
N ASP A 67 6.48 -10.25 -20.03
CA ASP A 67 5.72 -10.04 -21.24
C ASP A 67 4.28 -10.54 -21.03
N LEU A 68 3.41 -9.61 -20.66
CA LEU A 68 1.99 -9.88 -20.44
C LEU A 68 1.25 -10.25 -21.73
N SER A 69 1.83 -10.03 -22.91
CA SER A 69 1.22 -10.43 -24.19
C SER A 69 1.15 -11.94 -24.38
N LYS A 70 1.95 -12.71 -23.62
CA LYS A 70 1.98 -14.19 -23.64
C LYS A 70 0.72 -14.84 -23.07
N TYR A 71 -0.11 -14.09 -22.33
CA TYR A 71 -1.34 -14.61 -21.75
C TYR A 71 -2.52 -14.27 -22.67
N SER A 72 -3.04 -15.28 -23.37
CA SER A 72 -4.06 -15.13 -24.44
C SER A 72 -5.50 -14.84 -23.96
N GLY A 73 -5.69 -14.51 -22.67
CA GLY A 73 -6.98 -14.19 -22.08
C GLY A 73 -7.10 -12.71 -21.72
N LYS A 74 -7.34 -11.84 -22.71
CA LYS A 74 -7.70 -10.43 -22.44
C LYS A 74 -9.18 -10.36 -22.07
N ARG A 75 -9.51 -10.54 -20.78
CA ARG A 75 -10.80 -10.06 -20.28
C ARG A 75 -10.77 -8.53 -20.29
N SER A 76 -11.71 -7.89 -20.98
CA SER A 76 -11.83 -6.42 -21.07
C SER A 76 -11.90 -5.76 -19.69
N GLU A 77 -12.45 -6.48 -18.71
CA GLU A 77 -12.67 -6.03 -17.34
C GLU A 77 -11.42 -6.15 -16.44
N THR A 78 -10.39 -6.90 -16.86
CA THR A 78 -9.25 -7.25 -16.01
C THR A 78 -7.94 -6.90 -16.71
N ASN A 79 -7.41 -5.72 -16.40
CA ASN A 79 -6.09 -5.32 -16.83
C ASN A 79 -5.03 -6.10 -16.00
N ILE A 80 -4.41 -7.10 -16.62
CA ILE A 80 -3.39 -7.96 -16.01
C ILE A 80 -2.20 -7.15 -15.45
N HIS A 81 -1.86 -6.01 -16.06
CA HIS A 81 -0.86 -5.10 -15.52
C HIS A 81 -1.30 -4.53 -14.17
N ASN A 82 -2.54 -4.03 -14.06
CA ASN A 82 -3.07 -3.50 -12.80
C ASN A 82 -3.11 -4.56 -11.70
N MET A 83 -3.49 -5.80 -12.02
CA MET A 83 -3.49 -6.91 -11.06
C MET A 83 -2.07 -7.23 -10.58
N THR A 84 -1.11 -7.27 -11.51
CA THR A 84 0.29 -7.53 -11.19
C THR A 84 0.86 -6.44 -10.29
N CYS A 85 0.62 -5.16 -10.61
CA CYS A 85 1.04 -4.04 -9.76
C CYS A 85 0.38 -4.09 -8.38
N HIS A 86 -0.91 -4.47 -8.29
CA HIS A 86 -1.59 -4.61 -7.00
C HIS A 86 -0.98 -5.71 -6.14
N PHE A 87 -0.68 -6.87 -6.73
CA PHE A 87 0.01 -7.97 -6.05
C PHE A 87 1.40 -7.56 -5.56
N ILE A 88 2.19 -6.90 -6.40
CA ILE A 88 3.53 -6.42 -6.04
C ILE A 88 3.46 -5.39 -4.91
N ASN A 89 2.51 -4.45 -4.93
CA ASN A 89 2.31 -3.50 -3.84
C ASN A 89 1.96 -4.19 -2.52
N LYS A 90 1.14 -5.25 -2.56
CA LYS A 90 0.83 -6.05 -1.37
C LYS A 90 2.08 -6.69 -0.78
N ASN A 91 2.96 -7.26 -1.60
CA ASN A 91 4.22 -7.83 -1.13
C ASN A 91 5.16 -6.76 -0.58
N ARG A 92 5.28 -5.61 -1.25
CA ARG A 92 6.13 -4.51 -0.81
C ARG A 92 5.75 -4.01 0.58
N VAL A 93 4.46 -3.82 0.86
CA VAL A 93 4.04 -3.33 2.19
C VAL A 93 4.27 -4.36 3.30
N LEU A 94 4.24 -5.67 2.98
CA LEU A 94 4.65 -6.72 3.92
C LEU A 94 6.14 -6.67 4.21
N ILE A 95 6.97 -6.47 3.18
CA ILE A 95 8.43 -6.29 3.34
C ILE A 95 8.72 -5.08 4.25
N LEU A 96 8.00 -3.96 4.09
CA LEU A 96 8.18 -2.80 4.98
C LEU A 96 7.89 -3.14 6.45
N LEU A 97 6.89 -3.98 6.71
CA LEU A 97 6.60 -4.45 8.07
C LEU A 97 7.72 -5.37 8.59
N GLU A 98 8.20 -6.30 7.76
CA GLU A 98 9.32 -7.18 8.10
C GLU A 98 10.60 -6.39 8.38
N GLU A 99 10.94 -5.38 7.57
CA GLU A 99 12.08 -4.48 7.78
C GLU A 99 11.98 -3.78 9.13
N HIS A 100 10.80 -3.25 9.48
CA HIS A 100 10.59 -2.59 10.76
C HIS A 100 10.72 -3.55 11.93
N THR A 101 10.09 -4.74 11.86
CA THR A 101 10.09 -5.72 12.95
C THR A 101 11.43 -6.42 13.15
N CYS A 102 12.17 -6.71 12.07
CA CYS A 102 13.52 -7.31 12.16
C CYS A 102 14.57 -6.34 12.71
N CYS A 103 14.38 -5.02 12.58
CA CYS A 103 15.31 -4.02 13.16
C CYS A 103 15.07 -3.74 14.65
N ILE A 104 14.06 -4.38 15.27
CA ILE A 104 13.69 -4.16 16.69
C ILE A 104 14.30 -5.22 17.62
N PHE A 105 15.05 -6.19 17.09
CA PHE A 105 15.81 -7.20 17.85
C PHE A 105 17.30 -7.14 17.50
#